data_AF-A0A8T4U714-F1
#
_entry.id   AF-A0A8T4U714-F1
#
_cell.length_a   1.000
_cell.length_b   1.000
_cell.length_c   1.000
_cell.angle_alpha   90.00
_cell.angle_beta   90.00
_cell.angle_gamma   90.00
#
_symmetry.space_group_name_H-M   'P 1'
#
loop_
_entity.id
_entity.type
_entity.pdbx_description
1 polymer ?
#
loop_
_entity_poly.entity_id
_entity_poly.type
_entity_poly.pdbx_seq_one_letter_code
_entity_poly.pdbx_strand_id
1 'polypeptide(L)'
;METRFKTKNILGSAVFFAIISQLLHTLGAVFTMDFYLDEKYFSVWGRLMMPSIGPPPTSFMLYGLIFAFITGILFTIGYIIFKDAIKIKNPYKRGAAFGFVVFLIAAIPWALSLILLINLPISLIISWTIEALLIDVLAGILIGKLN
;
A
#
# COMPACT_ATOMS: atom_id res chain seq x y z
N MET A 1 -27.59 8.79 6.86
CA MET A 1 -26.49 8.49 7.80
C MET A 1 -25.55 9.69 7.81
N GLU A 2 -25.27 10.30 8.96
CA GLU A 2 -24.36 11.45 9.02
C GLU A 2 -22.92 10.95 9.15
N THR A 3 -22.14 11.02 8.06
CA THR A 3 -20.74 10.61 8.05
C THR A 3 -19.90 11.66 8.78
N ARG A 4 -19.47 11.37 10.01
CA ARG A 4 -18.61 12.28 10.78
C ARG A 4 -17.13 11.99 10.55
N PHE A 5 -16.49 12.85 9.77
CA PHE A 5 -15.04 12.87 9.61
C PHE A 5 -14.39 13.48 10.85
N LYS A 6 -13.62 12.67 11.59
CA LYS A 6 -12.80 13.14 12.70
C LYS A 6 -11.37 13.29 12.21
N THR A 7 -10.92 14.51 11.96
CA THR A 7 -9.57 14.81 11.40
C THR A 7 -8.46 14.09 12.15
N LYS A 8 -8.49 14.08 13.49
CA LYS A 8 -7.50 13.36 14.31
C LYS A 8 -7.43 11.85 14.03
N ASN A 9 -8.57 11.22 13.74
CA ASN A 9 -8.61 9.80 13.43
C ASN A 9 -8.05 9.54 12.04
N ILE A 10 -8.37 10.41 11.07
CA ILE A 10 -7.84 10.31 9.69
C ILE A 10 -6.32 10.46 9.70
N LEU A 11 -5.79 11.50 10.34
CA LEU A 11 -4.35 11.73 10.42
C LEU A 11 -3.65 10.61 11.20
N GLY A 12 -4.22 10.16 12.33
CA GLY A 12 -3.67 9.04 13.09
C GLY A 12 -3.63 7.75 12.26
N SER A 13 -4.73 7.43 11.58
CA SER A 13 -4.81 6.30 10.66
C SER A 13 -3.81 6.38 9.50
N ALA A 14 -3.58 7.57 8.94
CA ALA A 14 -2.59 7.78 7.88
C ALA A 14 -1.16 7.54 8.36
N VAL A 15 -0.82 7.97 9.58
CA VAL A 15 0.49 7.65 10.19
C VAL A 15 0.65 6.14 10.37
N PHE A 16 -0.36 5.44 10.90
CA PHE A 16 -0.29 3.98 11.05
C PHE A 16 -0.17 3.24 9.72
N PHE A 17 -0.89 3.70 8.69
CA PHE A 17 -0.76 3.16 7.34
C PHE A 17 0.68 3.32 6.84
N ALA A 18 1.25 4.52 6.96
CA ALA A 18 2.61 4.79 6.51
C ALA A 18 3.64 3.91 7.23
N ILE A 19 3.48 3.70 8.54
CA ILE A 19 4.36 2.81 9.32
C ILE A 19 4.24 1.35 8.84
N ILE A 20 3.03 0.83 8.70
CA ILE A 20 2.81 -0.56 8.22
C ILE A 20 3.42 -0.74 6.83
N SER A 21 3.11 0.17 5.91
CA SER A 21 3.61 0.14 4.54
C SER A 21 5.14 0.20 4.52
N GLN A 22 5.75 1.12 5.26
CA GLN A 22 7.21 1.24 5.30
C GLN A 22 7.87 -0.04 5.84
N LEU A 23 7.33 -0.63 6.91
CA LEU A 23 7.86 -1.87 7.49
C LEU A 23 7.77 -3.03 6.48
N LEU A 24 6.61 -3.22 5.85
CA LEU A 24 6.40 -4.31 4.91
C LEU A 24 7.21 -4.14 3.63
N HIS A 25 7.30 -2.93 3.07
CA HIS A 25 8.17 -2.68 1.92
C HIS A 25 9.65 -2.85 2.24
N THR A 26 10.08 -2.46 3.45
CA THR A 26 11.48 -2.67 3.86
C THR A 26 11.79 -4.16 3.97
N LEU A 27 10.89 -4.95 4.57
CA LEU A 27 11.04 -6.41 4.64
C LEU A 27 11.02 -7.05 3.25
N GLY A 28 10.07 -6.65 2.40
CA GLY A 28 9.94 -7.13 1.03
C GLY A 28 11.17 -6.82 0.18
N ALA A 29 11.73 -5.61 0.31
CA ALA A 29 12.94 -5.19 -0.38
C ALA A 29 14.14 -6.06 -0.04
N VAL A 30 14.26 -6.57 1.20
CA VAL A 30 15.34 -7.51 1.57
C VAL A 30 15.27 -8.80 0.74
N PHE A 31 14.07 -9.32 0.49
CA PHE A 31 13.88 -10.56 -0.27
C PHE A 31 13.90 -10.36 -1.79
N THR A 32 13.74 -9.12 -2.25
CA THR A 32 13.63 -8.78 -3.68
C THR A 32 14.78 -7.92 -4.19
N MET A 33 15.81 -7.69 -3.35
CA MET A 33 16.92 -6.76 -3.63
C MET A 33 17.63 -7.07 -4.96
N ASP A 34 17.79 -8.36 -5.27
CA ASP A 34 18.47 -8.81 -6.49
C ASP A 34 17.80 -8.26 -7.76
N PHE A 35 16.48 -8.10 -7.78
CA PHE A 35 15.76 -7.53 -8.92
C PHE A 35 16.02 -6.03 -9.11
N TYR A 36 16.33 -5.31 -8.03
CA TYR A 36 16.63 -3.88 -8.07
C TYR A 36 18.09 -3.60 -8.41
N LEU A 37 18.96 -4.62 -8.39
CA LEU A 37 20.38 -4.52 -8.72
C LEU A 37 20.71 -5.10 -10.11
N ASP A 38 19.78 -5.83 -10.73
CA ASP A 38 19.95 -6.35 -12.09
C ASP A 38 19.72 -5.25 -13.12
N GLU A 39 20.79 -4.95 -13.88
CA GLU A 39 20.83 -3.91 -14.92
C GLU A 39 19.73 -4.08 -15.97
N LYS A 40 19.26 -5.32 -16.21
CA LYS A 40 18.16 -5.63 -17.12
C LYS A 40 16.88 -4.88 -16.78
N TYR A 41 16.64 -4.57 -15.50
CA TYR A 41 15.41 -3.92 -15.05
C TYR A 41 15.56 -2.42 -14.82
N PHE A 42 16.75 -1.82 -15.00
CA PHE A 42 16.95 -0.40 -14.68
C PHE A 42 16.06 0.56 -15.47
N SER A 43 15.70 0.20 -16.69
CA SER A 43 14.81 1.01 -17.55
C SER A 43 13.34 0.99 -17.13
N VAL A 44 12.91 0.04 -16.28
CA VAL A 44 11.50 -0.08 -15.86
C VAL A 44 11.19 0.83 -14.66
N TRP A 45 12.21 1.25 -13.92
CA TRP A 45 12.04 2.06 -12.72
C TRP A 45 11.77 3.52 -13.06
N GLY A 46 10.83 4.13 -12.34
CA GLY A 46 10.55 5.56 -12.50
C GLY A 46 11.73 6.42 -12.07
N ARG A 47 11.86 7.61 -12.67
CA ARG A 47 12.93 8.57 -12.36
C ARG A 47 12.98 9.00 -10.89
N LEU A 48 11.86 8.90 -10.18
CA LEU A 48 11.81 9.17 -8.73
C LEU A 48 12.54 8.09 -7.91
N MET A 49 12.51 6.85 -8.38
CA MET A 49 13.14 5.71 -7.72
C MET A 49 14.60 5.58 -8.14
N MET A 50 14.89 5.64 -9.44
CA MET A 50 16.24 5.53 -9.99
C MET A 50 16.46 6.64 -11.02
N PRO A 51 16.90 7.84 -10.58
CA PRO A 51 17.21 8.95 -11.47
C PRO A 51 18.46 8.69 -12.32
N SER A 52 19.34 7.82 -11.84
CA SER A 52 20.53 7.31 -12.52
C SER A 52 20.70 5.84 -12.22
N ILE A 53 21.50 5.14 -13.02
CA ILE A 53 21.91 3.76 -12.76
C ILE A 53 22.59 3.67 -11.39
N GLY A 54 22.15 2.72 -10.56
CA GLY A 54 22.65 2.54 -9.20
C GLY A 54 21.53 2.55 -8.15
N PRO A 55 21.87 2.47 -6.85
CA PRO A 55 20.88 2.33 -5.79
C PRO A 55 19.97 3.56 -5.69
N PRO A 56 18.70 3.39 -5.25
CA PRO A 56 17.79 4.51 -5.02
C PRO A 56 18.38 5.55 -4.06
N PRO A 57 18.25 6.86 -4.35
CA PRO A 57 18.71 7.90 -3.44
C PRO A 57 17.87 7.92 -2.15
N THR A 58 18.42 8.45 -1.07
CA THR A 58 17.71 8.59 0.22
C THR A 58 16.44 9.44 0.10
N SER A 59 16.37 10.35 -0.88
CA SER A 59 15.16 11.11 -1.20
C SER A 59 13.97 10.23 -1.60
N PHE A 60 14.23 9.04 -2.19
CA PHE A 60 13.18 8.09 -2.53
C PHE A 60 12.43 7.59 -1.29
N MET A 61 13.13 7.38 -0.17
CA MET A 61 12.51 7.01 1.10
C MET A 61 11.55 8.10 1.59
N LEU A 62 11.91 9.38 1.45
CA LEU A 62 11.04 10.48 1.81
C LEU A 62 9.78 10.52 0.93
N TYR A 63 9.92 10.32 -0.39
CA TYR A 63 8.77 10.21 -1.28
C TYR A 63 7.87 9.03 -0.92
N GLY A 64 8.46 7.87 -0.59
CA GLY A 64 7.73 6.70 -0.12
C GLY A 64 6.89 6.99 1.12
N LEU A 65 7.46 7.65 2.12
CA LEU A 65 6.74 8.04 3.34
C LEU A 65 5.60 9.04 3.05
N ILE A 66 5.83 10.05 2.21
CA ILE A 66 4.82 11.03 1.83
C ILE A 66 3.66 10.35 1.08
N PHE A 67 3.97 9.50 0.10
CA PHE A 67 2.96 8.78 -0.66
C PHE A 67 2.20 7.78 0.22
N ALA A 68 2.87 7.07 1.12
CA ALA A 68 2.22 6.17 2.05
C ALA A 68 1.27 6.93 3.00
N PHE A 69 1.67 8.12 3.47
CA PHE A 69 0.81 8.97 4.29
C PHE A 69 -0.43 9.45 3.51
N ILE A 70 -0.26 9.95 2.28
CA ILE A 70 -1.38 10.37 1.43
C ILE A 70 -2.32 9.19 1.15
N THR A 71 -1.77 8.02 0.79
CA THR A 71 -2.54 6.80 0.58
C THR A 71 -3.31 6.42 1.84
N GLY A 72 -2.70 6.52 3.02
CA GLY A 72 -3.37 6.27 4.30
C GLY A 72 -4.56 7.21 4.57
N ILE A 73 -4.46 8.48 4.18
CA ILE A 73 -5.60 9.42 4.24
C ILE A 73 -6.72 8.93 3.32
N LEU A 74 -6.41 8.63 2.05
CA LEU A 74 -7.40 8.19 1.07
C LEU A 74 -8.06 6.86 1.48
N PHE A 75 -7.26 5.91 1.96
CA PHE A 75 -7.73 4.62 2.45
C PHE A 75 -8.68 4.79 3.65
N THR A 76 -8.35 5.69 4.58
CA THR A 76 -9.20 5.99 5.74
C THR A 76 -10.52 6.67 5.33
N ILE A 77 -10.46 7.61 4.40
CA ILE A 77 -11.67 8.25 3.84
C ILE A 77 -12.56 7.19 3.17
N GLY A 78 -11.97 6.32 2.35
CA GLY A 78 -12.67 5.18 1.76
C GLY A 78 -13.34 4.30 2.81
N TYR A 79 -12.63 3.94 3.87
CA TYR A 79 -13.21 3.18 4.98
C TYR A 79 -14.41 3.90 5.60
N ILE A 80 -14.27 5.19 5.91
CA ILE A 80 -15.35 5.97 6.54
C ILE A 80 -16.59 6.04 5.65
N ILE A 81 -16.43 6.13 4.33
CA ILE A 81 -17.54 6.18 3.36
C ILE A 81 -18.21 4.81 3.21
N PHE A 82 -17.44 3.73 3.13
CA PHE A 82 -17.95 2.40 2.78
C PHE A 82 -18.21 1.47 3.97
N LYS A 83 -17.77 1.80 5.19
CA LYS A 83 -17.86 0.89 6.34
C LYS A 83 -19.27 0.41 6.63
N ASP A 84 -20.30 1.21 6.37
CA ASP A 84 -21.68 0.84 6.68
C ASP A 84 -22.30 -0.10 5.64
N ALA A 85 -21.72 -0.19 4.44
CA ALA A 85 -22.04 -1.23 3.48
C ALA A 85 -21.52 -2.60 3.94
N ILE A 86 -20.47 -2.63 4.76
CA ILE A 86 -19.87 -3.84 5.31
C ILE A 86 -20.62 -4.19 6.60
N LYS A 87 -21.61 -5.09 6.51
CA LYS A 87 -22.50 -5.52 7.61
C LYS A 87 -21.82 -6.38 8.70
N ILE A 88 -20.60 -6.01 9.10
CA ILE A 88 -19.81 -6.67 10.16
C ILE A 88 -19.77 -5.76 11.38
N LYS A 89 -20.27 -6.25 12.53
CA LYS A 89 -20.33 -5.46 13.77
C LYS A 89 -18.96 -5.22 14.41
N ASN A 90 -18.05 -6.19 14.33
CA ASN A 90 -16.73 -6.09 14.93
C ASN A 90 -15.83 -5.14 14.10
N PRO A 91 -15.30 -4.04 14.67
CA PRO A 91 -14.55 -3.03 13.93
C PRO A 91 -13.28 -3.58 13.26
N TYR A 92 -12.57 -4.51 13.92
CA TYR A 92 -11.37 -5.15 13.39
C TYR A 92 -11.71 -6.01 12.17
N LYS A 93 -12.74 -6.86 12.28
CA LYS A 93 -13.18 -7.72 11.17
C LYS A 93 -13.73 -6.90 10.00
N ARG A 94 -14.45 -5.81 10.29
CA ARG A 94 -14.95 -4.86 9.28
C ARG A 94 -13.80 -4.16 8.57
N GLY A 95 -12.80 -3.73 9.32
CA GLY A 95 -11.56 -3.14 8.80
C GLY A 95 -10.78 -4.10 7.90
N ALA A 96 -10.58 -5.34 8.35
CA ALA A 96 -9.94 -6.39 7.55
C ALA A 96 -10.72 -6.66 6.25
N ALA A 97 -12.05 -6.75 6.32
CA ALA A 97 -12.89 -6.95 5.14
C ALA A 97 -12.80 -5.78 4.17
N PHE A 98 -12.77 -4.53 4.67
CA PHE A 98 -12.53 -3.35 3.84
C PHE A 98 -11.17 -3.42 3.15
N GLY A 99 -10.10 -3.70 3.89
CA GLY A 99 -8.75 -3.83 3.32
C GLY A 99 -8.67 -4.94 2.26
N PHE A 100 -9.29 -6.07 2.51
CA PHE A 100 -9.37 -7.14 1.52
C PHE A 100 -10.15 -6.72 0.25
N VAL A 101 -11.23 -5.95 0.40
CA VAL A 101 -11.95 -5.38 -0.75
C VAL A 101 -11.05 -4.41 -1.53
N VAL A 102 -10.33 -3.51 -0.85
CA VAL A 102 -9.38 -2.59 -1.48
C VAL A 102 -8.31 -3.36 -2.25
N PHE A 103 -7.73 -4.40 -1.65
CA PHE A 103 -6.77 -5.28 -2.31
C PHE A 103 -7.34 -5.87 -3.61
N LEU A 104 -8.57 -6.40 -3.57
CA LEU A 104 -9.21 -7.00 -4.75
C LEU A 104 -9.48 -5.98 -5.87
N ILE A 105 -9.86 -4.74 -5.54
CA ILE A 105 -10.27 -3.74 -6.54
C ILE A 105 -9.13 -2.83 -7.00
N ALA A 106 -8.02 -2.77 -6.24
CA ALA A 106 -6.88 -1.90 -6.54
C ALA A 106 -5.62 -2.72 -6.83
N ALA A 107 -5.15 -3.53 -5.86
CA ALA A 107 -3.89 -4.23 -5.99
C ALA A 107 -3.92 -5.33 -7.08
N ILE A 108 -5.00 -6.11 -7.18
CA ILE A 108 -5.13 -7.14 -8.21
C ILE A 108 -5.15 -6.55 -9.63
N PRO A 109 -6.00 -5.55 -9.97
CA PRO A 109 -5.96 -4.91 -11.28
C PRO A 109 -4.61 -4.26 -11.60
N TRP A 110 -3.96 -3.66 -10.60
CA TRP A 110 -2.62 -3.10 -10.76
C TRP A 110 -1.58 -4.16 -11.10
N ALA A 111 -1.56 -5.28 -10.37
CA ALA A 111 -0.64 -6.40 -10.63
C ALA A 111 -0.86 -7.01 -12.03
N LEU A 112 -2.12 -7.19 -12.44
CA LEU A 112 -2.45 -7.65 -13.79
C LEU A 112 -1.98 -6.66 -14.85
N SER A 113 -2.11 -5.35 -14.60
CA SER A 113 -1.62 -4.31 -15.50
C SER A 113 -0.09 -4.36 -15.62
N LEU A 114 0.63 -4.60 -14.53
CA LEU A 114 2.09 -4.77 -14.57
C LEU A 114 2.49 -5.97 -15.43
N ILE A 115 1.82 -7.11 -15.28
CA ILE A 115 2.10 -8.32 -16.08
C ILE A 115 1.92 -8.06 -17.58
N LEU A 116 0.93 -7.24 -17.96
CA LEU A 116 0.63 -6.95 -19.36
C LEU A 116 1.52 -5.86 -19.96
N LEU A 117 1.89 -4.85 -19.18
CA LEU A 117 2.48 -3.62 -19.69
C LEU A 117 3.97 -3.47 -19.39
N ILE A 118 4.45 -4.10 -18.32
CA ILE A 118 5.81 -3.88 -17.81
C ILE A 118 6.57 -5.21 -17.82
N ASN A 119 7.76 -5.20 -18.43
CA ASN A 119 8.63 -6.37 -18.49
C ASN A 119 9.37 -6.61 -17.17
N LEU A 120 8.61 -7.01 -16.14
CA LEU A 120 9.13 -7.37 -14.82
C LEU A 120 9.01 -8.88 -14.56
N PRO A 121 9.88 -9.46 -13.71
CA PRO A 121 9.76 -10.86 -13.31
C PRO A 121 8.43 -11.12 -12.60
N ILE A 122 7.73 -12.19 -12.98
CA ILE A 122 6.45 -12.58 -12.38
C ILE A 122 6.60 -12.80 -10.87
N SER A 123 7.74 -13.35 -10.42
CA SER A 123 8.05 -13.54 -8.99
C SER A 123 8.05 -12.23 -8.20
N LEU A 124 8.57 -11.14 -8.79
CA LEU A 124 8.58 -9.81 -8.16
C LEU A 124 7.17 -9.25 -8.04
N ILE A 125 6.36 -9.38 -9.10
CA ILE A 125 4.96 -8.94 -9.10
C ILE A 125 4.15 -9.72 -8.04
N ILE A 126 4.37 -11.03 -7.91
CA ILE A 126 3.75 -11.85 -6.86
C ILE A 126 4.17 -11.35 -5.48
N SER A 127 5.46 -11.06 -5.25
CA SER A 127 5.95 -10.51 -3.98
C SER A 127 5.23 -9.21 -3.62
N TRP A 128 5.18 -8.24 -4.54
CA TRP A 128 4.49 -6.97 -4.31
C TRP A 128 2.99 -7.14 -4.09
N THR A 129 2.36 -8.10 -4.77
CA THR A 129 0.94 -8.40 -4.58
C THR A 129 0.67 -8.95 -3.18
N ILE A 130 1.55 -9.83 -2.68
CA ILE A 130 1.47 -10.35 -1.30
C ILE A 130 1.71 -9.21 -0.29
N GLU A 131 2.71 -8.35 -0.52
CA GLU A 131 2.94 -7.16 0.31
C GLU A 131 1.71 -6.25 0.34
N ALA A 132 1.10 -5.95 -0.81
CA ALA A 132 -0.10 -5.13 -0.90
C ALA A 132 -1.27 -5.73 -0.10
N LEU A 133 -1.50 -7.05 -0.21
CA LEU A 133 -2.51 -7.75 0.60
C LEU A 133 -2.27 -7.55 2.11
N LEU A 134 -1.03 -7.73 2.54
CA LEU A 134 -0.67 -7.59 3.96
C LEU A 134 -0.84 -6.14 4.42
N ILE A 135 -0.39 -5.15 3.63
CA ILE A 135 -0.55 -3.73 3.93
C ILE A 135 -2.03 -3.39 4.06
N ASP A 136 -2.84 -3.71 3.04
CA ASP A 136 -4.25 -3.32 2.99
C ASP A 136 -5.06 -3.95 4.13
N VAL A 137 -4.85 -5.24 4.43
CA VAL A 137 -5.56 -5.94 5.50
C VAL A 137 -5.13 -5.44 6.88
N LEU A 138 -3.83 -5.32 7.15
CA LEU A 138 -3.32 -4.86 8.45
C LEU A 138 -3.68 -3.40 8.71
N ALA A 139 -3.55 -2.53 7.70
CA ALA A 139 -3.97 -1.15 7.79
C ALA A 139 -5.49 -1.06 7.99
N GLY A 140 -6.27 -1.83 7.24
CA GLY A 140 -7.72 -1.93 7.40
C GLY A 140 -8.13 -2.28 8.83
N ILE A 141 -7.49 -3.26 9.46
CA ILE A 141 -7.73 -3.65 10.86
C ILE A 141 -7.52 -2.46 11.81
N LEU A 142 -6.40 -1.74 11.68
CA LEU A 142 -6.10 -0.59 12.55
C LEU A 142 -7.06 0.58 12.30
N ILE A 143 -7.35 0.88 11.04
CA ILE A 143 -8.26 1.95 10.65
C ILE A 143 -9.67 1.68 11.17
N GLY A 144 -10.12 0.42 11.08
CA GLY A 144 -11.42 0.01 11.63
C GLY A 144 -11.50 0.10 13.15
N LYS A 145 -10.39 -0.09 13.87
CA LYS A 145 -10.33 0.17 15.31
C LYS A 145 -10.49 1.66 15.64
N LEU A 146 -9.92 2.53 14.82
CA LEU A 146 -9.87 3.98 15.06
C LEU A 146 -11.13 4.74 14.61
N ASN A 147 -11.96 4.17 13.72
CA ASN A 147 -13.07 4.87 13.03
C ASN A 147 -14.40 4.11 13.04
#